data_AF-A0A929IKA7-F1
#
_entry.id   AF-A0A929IKA7-F1
#
_cell.length_a   1.000
_cell.length_b   1.000
_cell.length_c   1.000
_cell.angle_alpha   90.00
_cell.angle_beta   90.00
_cell.angle_gamma   90.00
#
_symmetry.space_group_name_H-M   'P 1'
#
loop_
_entity.id
_entity.type
_entity.pdbx_description
1 polymer ?
#
loop_
_entity_poly.entity_id
_entity_poly.type
_entity_poly.pdbx_seq_one_letter_code
_entity_poly.pdbx_strand_id
1 'polypeptide(L)'
;MRGKPRLTFLTEAEARPEPGDLVFRERRLGKLLASLVFFALTGGLVGAAWLAASEDGVGAALAAFLMLIAFALLTVFMIAFTGFQASGRPTNWLLRETSQGLFIHYRSYLNSHLAADRDTVLYLPHREIAWIRASQRTQSRNLPDDTTTLRRRYLEIGLRKDDVSELEGKLDEERAATASAPSRFNHYPVLLAGRVIRIEWHSPRTAVTPGLQRAQAMLALNYPAAPDVAEVLASDETLTDVAAQEARIREYLAQGDTITAVKLARHYFGYDLTAAKAYVERLEGRG
;
A
#
# COMPACT_ATOMS: atom_id res chain seq x y z
N MET A 1 -9.39 -40.71 8.17
CA MET A 1 -9.24 -39.38 8.79
C MET A 1 -8.03 -38.69 8.16
N ARG A 2 -8.22 -37.83 7.15
CA ARG A 2 -7.13 -37.14 6.44
C ARG A 2 -6.76 -35.89 7.25
N GLY A 3 -5.56 -35.87 7.82
CA GLY A 3 -5.03 -34.74 8.59
C GLY A 3 -5.06 -33.46 7.76
N LYS A 4 -5.73 -32.43 8.29
CA LYS A 4 -5.81 -31.10 7.68
C LYS A 4 -4.41 -30.49 7.58
N PRO A 5 -3.99 -30.02 6.40
CA PRO A 5 -2.97 -28.99 6.33
C PRO A 5 -3.65 -27.63 6.19
N ARG A 6 -3.71 -26.90 7.30
CA ARG A 6 -4.40 -25.60 7.42
C ARG A 6 -3.48 -24.46 6.96
N LEU A 7 -4.08 -23.45 6.33
CA LEU A 7 -3.51 -22.10 6.32
C LEU A 7 -3.05 -21.80 7.75
N THR A 8 -1.80 -21.39 7.92
CA THR A 8 -1.26 -21.14 9.27
C THR A 8 -1.02 -19.65 9.41
N PHE A 9 -1.57 -19.07 10.46
CA PHE A 9 -1.38 -17.67 10.81
C PHE A 9 -0.29 -17.60 11.87
N LEU A 10 0.67 -16.72 11.64
CA LEU A 10 1.86 -16.56 12.44
C LEU A 10 2.03 -15.10 12.82
N THR A 11 2.64 -14.88 13.96
CA THR A 11 3.12 -13.57 14.37
C THR A 11 4.38 -13.20 13.58
N GLU A 12 4.69 -11.90 13.55
CA GLU A 12 5.91 -11.41 12.90
C GLU A 12 7.18 -12.01 13.51
N ALA A 13 7.16 -12.29 14.83
CA ALA A 13 8.28 -12.88 15.54
C ALA A 13 8.59 -14.31 15.09
N GLU A 14 7.55 -15.09 14.78
CA GLU A 14 7.67 -16.49 14.34
C GLU A 14 8.07 -16.61 12.87
N ALA A 15 7.72 -15.63 12.03
CA ALA A 15 7.96 -15.66 10.60
C ALA A 15 9.18 -14.84 10.14
N ARG A 16 10.19 -14.67 11.00
CA ARG A 16 11.39 -13.89 10.67
C ARG A 16 12.12 -14.50 9.47
N PRO A 17 12.54 -13.70 8.48
CA PRO A 17 13.32 -14.18 7.35
C PRO A 17 14.64 -14.81 7.78
N GLU A 18 14.96 -15.98 7.25
CA GLU A 18 16.21 -16.69 7.48
C GLU A 18 17.22 -16.44 6.34
N PRO A 19 18.53 -16.59 6.59
CA PRO A 19 19.54 -16.52 5.54
C PRO A 19 19.31 -17.59 4.47
N GLY A 20 19.09 -17.17 3.22
CA GLY A 20 18.82 -18.06 2.08
C GLY A 20 17.36 -18.01 1.60
N ASP A 21 16.46 -17.43 2.39
CA ASP A 21 15.08 -17.21 1.98
C ASP A 21 15.00 -16.21 0.82
N LEU A 22 14.11 -16.46 -0.13
CA LEU A 22 13.79 -15.49 -1.16
C LEU A 22 12.79 -14.47 -0.62
N VAL A 23 13.27 -13.27 -0.27
CA VAL A 23 12.46 -12.23 0.37
C VAL A 23 12.18 -11.07 -0.57
N PHE A 24 10.91 -10.70 -0.68
CA PHE A 24 10.42 -9.57 -1.47
C PHE A 24 10.06 -8.40 -0.55
N ARG A 25 10.64 -7.23 -0.80
CA ARG A 25 10.57 -6.06 0.11
C ARG A 25 10.09 -4.81 -0.61
N GLU A 26 9.43 -3.89 0.10
CA GLU A 26 9.11 -2.59 -0.49
C GLU A 26 10.39 -1.75 -0.73
N ARG A 27 10.38 -1.00 -1.83
CA ARG A 27 11.49 -0.18 -2.32
C ARG A 27 11.84 0.96 -1.37
N ARG A 28 13.12 1.02 -1.00
CA ARG A 28 13.69 2.08 -0.13
C ARG A 28 14.28 3.25 -0.93
N LEU A 29 14.83 2.97 -2.12
CA LEU A 29 15.68 3.91 -2.86
C LEU A 29 14.93 5.18 -3.31
N GLY A 30 13.67 5.06 -3.73
CA GLY A 30 12.89 6.24 -4.15
C GLY A 30 12.72 7.26 -3.02
N LYS A 31 12.53 6.78 -1.78
CA LYS A 31 12.40 7.63 -0.59
C LYS A 31 13.72 8.32 -0.24
N LEU A 32 14.84 7.60 -0.37
CA LEU A 32 16.18 8.16 -0.16
C LEU A 32 16.51 9.24 -1.19
N LEU A 33 16.22 9.00 -2.47
CA LEU A 33 16.46 10.00 -3.53
C LEU A 33 15.63 11.26 -3.29
N ALA A 34 14.34 11.11 -2.96
CA ALA A 34 13.48 12.24 -2.62
C ALA A 34 14.03 13.03 -1.41
N SER A 35 14.46 12.36 -0.34
CA SER A 35 15.03 13.05 0.81
C SER A 35 16.33 13.79 0.45
N LEU A 36 17.21 13.20 -0.37
CA LEU A 36 18.43 13.86 -0.80
C LEU A 36 18.15 15.12 -1.64
N VAL A 37 17.14 15.08 -2.52
CA VAL A 37 16.73 16.26 -3.31
C VAL A 37 16.26 17.40 -2.40
N PHE A 38 15.36 17.13 -1.44
CA PHE A 38 14.87 18.16 -0.53
C PHE A 38 15.98 18.70 0.39
N PHE A 39 16.91 17.85 0.81
CA PHE A 39 18.07 18.28 1.59
C PHE A 39 18.96 19.23 0.78
N ALA A 40 19.27 18.89 -0.48
CA ALA A 40 20.07 19.73 -1.37
C ALA A 40 19.39 21.08 -1.65
N LEU A 41 18.09 21.09 -1.94
CA LEU A 41 17.31 22.31 -2.16
C LEU A 41 17.30 23.21 -0.90
N THR A 42 17.13 22.61 0.27
CA THR A 42 17.18 23.33 1.55
C THR A 42 18.54 24.00 1.74
N GLY A 43 19.64 23.26 1.55
CA GLY A 43 21.00 23.80 1.65
C GLY A 43 21.26 24.93 0.66
N GLY A 44 20.79 24.79 -0.59
CA GLY A 44 20.88 25.82 -1.62
C GLY A 44 20.16 27.11 -1.24
N LEU A 45 18.94 27.02 -0.68
CA LEU A 45 18.18 28.19 -0.24
C LEU A 45 18.79 28.86 0.98
N VAL A 46 19.32 28.09 1.94
CA VAL A 46 20.05 28.65 3.10
C VAL A 46 21.30 29.39 2.63
N GLY A 47 22.07 28.82 1.69
CA GLY A 47 23.23 29.48 1.09
C GLY A 47 22.84 30.77 0.34
N ALA A 48 21.76 30.74 -0.44
CA ALA A 48 21.25 31.92 -1.14
C ALA A 48 20.77 33.01 -0.16
N ALA A 49 20.08 32.62 0.92
CA ALA A 49 19.65 33.55 1.96
C ALA A 49 20.84 34.21 2.67
N TRP A 50 21.90 33.44 2.93
CA TRP A 50 23.14 33.96 3.51
C TRP A 50 23.83 34.98 2.60
N LEU A 51 23.87 34.72 1.29
CA LEU A 51 24.45 35.65 0.31
C LEU A 51 23.59 36.90 0.08
N ALA A 52 22.27 36.78 0.21
CA ALA A 52 21.32 37.89 0.09
C ALA A 52 21.19 38.73 1.37
N ALA A 53 21.76 38.28 2.49
CA ALA A 53 21.71 38.99 3.76
C ALA A 53 22.62 40.22 3.71
N SER A 54 22.03 41.34 3.31
CA SER A 54 22.63 42.66 3.34
C SER A 54 21.91 43.57 4.34
N GLU A 55 22.55 44.68 4.71
CA GLU A 55 22.02 45.63 5.71
C GLU A 55 20.82 46.46 5.20
N ASP A 56 20.55 46.44 3.89
CA ASP A 56 19.37 47.10 3.32
C ASP A 56 18.11 46.25 3.51
N GLY A 57 16.98 46.93 3.73
CA GLY A 57 15.71 46.28 4.04
C GLY A 57 15.21 45.30 2.98
N VAL A 58 15.64 45.46 1.72
CA VAL A 58 15.26 44.56 0.62
C VAL A 58 16.02 43.24 0.70
N GLY A 59 17.34 43.28 0.91
CA GLY A 59 18.15 42.06 1.10
C GLY A 59 17.73 41.28 2.34
N ALA A 60 17.49 41.98 3.46
CA ALA A 60 16.99 41.37 4.69
C ALA A 60 15.62 40.67 4.48
N ALA A 61 14.70 41.31 3.76
CA ALA A 61 13.39 40.72 3.46
C ALA A 61 13.49 39.49 2.54
N LEU A 62 14.36 39.54 1.52
CA LEU A 62 14.59 38.41 0.62
C LEU A 62 15.23 37.22 1.36
N ALA A 63 16.23 37.47 2.20
CA ALA A 63 16.86 36.44 3.02
C ALA A 63 15.84 35.76 3.96
N ALA A 64 14.97 36.55 4.62
CA ALA A 64 13.92 36.02 5.47
C ALA A 64 12.91 35.14 4.69
N PHE A 65 12.51 35.57 3.50
CA PHE A 65 11.62 34.80 2.64
C PHE A 65 12.24 33.46 2.20
N LEU A 66 13.51 33.47 1.77
CA LEU A 66 14.24 32.26 1.40
C LEU A 66 14.40 31.29 2.58
N MET A 67 14.63 31.80 3.78
CA MET A 67 14.68 30.99 5.01
C MET A 67 13.34 30.33 5.35
N LEU A 68 12.22 31.02 5.09
CA LEU A 68 10.88 30.44 5.29
C LEU A 68 10.63 29.26 4.32
N ILE A 69 11.03 29.40 3.06
CA ILE A 69 10.95 28.31 2.08
C ILE A 69 11.88 27.16 2.48
N ALA A 70 13.12 27.46 2.89
CA ALA A 70 14.07 26.47 3.36
C ALA A 70 13.52 25.67 4.56
N PHE A 71 12.87 26.34 5.51
CA PHE A 71 12.22 25.68 6.64
C PHE A 71 11.08 24.73 6.21
N ALA A 72 10.25 25.15 5.25
CA ALA A 72 9.22 24.30 4.68
C ALA A 72 9.82 23.06 3.98
N LEU A 73 10.87 23.22 3.18
CA LEU A 73 11.56 22.11 2.52
C LEU A 73 12.25 21.17 3.51
N LEU A 74 12.84 21.71 4.59
CA LEU A 74 13.42 20.90 5.66
C LEU A 74 12.36 20.03 6.34
N THR A 75 11.16 20.57 6.55
CA THR A 75 10.03 19.81 7.11
C THR A 75 9.65 18.65 6.19
N VAL A 76 9.56 18.89 4.88
CA VAL A 76 9.30 17.84 3.87
C VAL A 76 10.43 16.81 3.85
N PHE A 77 11.70 17.23 3.94
CA PHE A 77 12.85 16.34 4.05
C PHE A 77 12.73 15.42 5.27
N MET A 78 12.40 15.95 6.44
CA MET A 78 12.24 15.16 7.67
C MET A 78 11.14 14.11 7.53
N ILE A 79 10.02 14.45 6.88
CA ILE A 79 8.93 13.51 6.60
C ILE A 79 9.39 12.41 5.63
N ALA A 80 10.10 12.77 4.55
CA ALA A 80 10.61 11.78 3.59
C ALA A 80 11.66 10.85 4.22
N PHE A 81 12.57 11.41 5.04
CA PHE A 81 13.66 10.68 5.68
C PHE A 81 13.16 9.72 6.76
N THR A 82 12.17 10.13 7.57
CA THR A 82 11.51 9.22 8.52
C THR A 82 10.82 8.06 7.81
N GLY A 83 10.19 8.31 6.65
CA GLY A 83 9.64 7.27 5.79
C GLY A 83 10.69 6.31 5.21
N PHE A 84 11.89 6.81 4.89
CA PHE A 84 13.03 5.99 4.49
C PHE A 84 13.52 5.11 5.64
N GLN A 85 13.71 5.67 6.84
CA GLN A 85 14.11 4.88 8.02
C GLN A 85 13.09 3.79 8.35
N ALA A 86 11.80 4.11 8.28
CA ALA A 86 10.73 3.13 8.51
C ALA A 86 10.78 1.97 7.50
N SER A 87 11.14 2.25 6.24
CA SER A 87 11.35 1.19 5.23
C SER A 87 12.59 0.33 5.51
N GLY A 88 13.52 0.81 6.34
CA GLY A 88 14.69 0.07 6.81
C GLY A 88 14.39 -1.13 7.71
N ARG A 89 13.20 -1.16 8.32
CA ARG A 89 12.84 -2.12 9.36
C ARG A 89 12.91 -3.58 8.89
N PRO A 90 13.23 -4.52 9.79
CA PRO A 90 13.19 -5.96 9.50
C PRO A 90 11.83 -6.41 8.95
N THR A 91 10.77 -5.76 9.43
CA THR A 91 9.35 -5.96 9.11
C THR A 91 8.98 -5.60 7.65
N ASN A 92 9.86 -4.85 6.95
CA ASN A 92 9.65 -4.46 5.55
C ASN A 92 9.98 -5.64 4.62
N TRP A 93 9.09 -6.61 4.60
CA TRP A 93 8.95 -7.65 3.60
C TRP A 93 7.46 -7.96 3.45
N LEU A 94 7.06 -8.36 2.25
CA LEU A 94 5.66 -8.59 1.89
C LEU A 94 5.40 -10.05 1.52
N LEU A 95 6.36 -10.65 0.82
CA LEU A 95 6.34 -12.04 0.45
C LEU A 95 7.70 -12.65 0.76
N ARG A 96 7.69 -13.90 1.20
CA ARG A 96 8.88 -14.71 1.39
C ARG A 96 8.61 -16.11 0.87
N GLU A 97 9.55 -16.65 0.11
CA GLU A 97 9.50 -18.01 -0.41
C GLU A 97 10.57 -18.86 0.26
N THR A 98 10.18 -20.09 0.58
CA THR A 98 11.00 -21.10 1.26
C THR A 98 10.76 -22.46 0.61
N SER A 99 11.59 -23.45 0.92
CA SER A 99 11.40 -24.82 0.41
C SER A 99 10.06 -25.46 0.84
N GLN A 100 9.39 -24.94 1.87
CA GLN A 100 8.14 -25.49 2.41
C GLN A 100 6.88 -24.78 1.86
N GLY A 101 7.02 -23.51 1.47
CA GLY A 101 5.91 -22.71 0.95
C GLY A 101 6.17 -21.21 0.97
N LEU A 102 5.08 -20.44 0.82
CA LEU A 102 5.09 -18.98 0.85
C LEU A 102 4.67 -18.47 2.22
N PHE A 103 5.33 -17.40 2.66
CA PHE A 103 4.89 -16.57 3.77
C PHE A 103 4.48 -15.21 3.18
N ILE A 104 3.26 -14.79 3.48
CA ILE A 104 2.68 -13.53 3.02
C ILE A 104 2.44 -12.66 4.25
N HIS A 105 3.14 -11.54 4.33
CA HIS A 105 2.89 -10.55 5.34
C HIS A 105 1.76 -9.65 4.85
N TYR A 106 0.57 -9.72 5.45
CA TYR A 106 -0.56 -8.87 5.03
C TYR A 106 -0.58 -7.49 5.70
N ARG A 107 0.30 -7.26 6.67
CA ARG A 107 0.56 -5.94 7.24
C ARG A 107 1.74 -5.27 6.54
N SER A 108 1.54 -4.06 6.00
CA SER A 108 2.64 -3.23 5.49
C SER A 108 3.42 -2.59 6.65
N TYR A 109 4.71 -2.31 6.47
CA TYR A 109 5.51 -1.57 7.48
C TYR A 109 4.96 -0.17 7.76
N LEU A 110 4.12 0.38 6.88
CA LEU A 110 3.40 1.65 7.10
C LEU A 110 2.44 1.55 8.31
N ASN A 111 1.95 0.35 8.61
CA ASN A 111 1.06 0.08 9.75
C ASN A 111 1.85 -0.36 11.01
N SER A 112 3.14 -0.06 11.09
CA SER A 112 4.00 -0.39 12.24
C SER A 112 3.57 0.16 13.61
N HIS A 113 2.59 1.06 13.62
CA HIS A 113 2.02 1.63 14.84
C HIS A 113 0.93 0.74 15.46
N LEU A 114 0.48 -0.30 14.75
CA LEU A 114 -0.46 -1.30 15.25
C LEU A 114 0.28 -2.33 16.14
N ALA A 115 -0.46 -2.96 17.06
CA ALA A 115 0.10 -3.92 18.01
C ALA A 115 0.80 -5.11 17.32
N ALA A 116 2.01 -5.42 17.75
CA ALA A 116 2.91 -6.40 17.11
C ALA A 116 2.64 -7.87 17.51
N ASP A 117 1.75 -8.10 18.47
CA ASP A 117 1.36 -9.41 19.01
C ASP A 117 0.26 -10.10 18.17
N ARG A 118 -0.18 -9.47 17.08
CA ARG A 118 -1.21 -10.01 16.20
C ARG A 118 -0.60 -10.95 15.18
N ASP A 119 -1.39 -11.94 14.77
CA ASP A 119 -1.07 -12.74 13.60
C ASP A 119 -1.13 -11.79 12.40
N THR A 120 -0.01 -11.60 11.71
CA THR A 120 0.08 -10.72 10.52
C THR A 120 0.63 -11.47 9.31
N VAL A 121 1.12 -12.69 9.51
CA VAL A 121 1.75 -13.50 8.49
C VAL A 121 0.92 -14.73 8.20
N LEU A 122 0.58 -14.92 6.94
CA LEU A 122 -0.03 -16.12 6.42
C LEU A 122 1.05 -17.04 5.85
N TYR A 123 1.12 -18.27 6.33
CA TYR A 123 1.89 -19.35 5.72
C TYR A 123 1.01 -20.20 4.80
N LEU A 124 1.44 -20.32 3.54
CA LEU A 124 0.84 -21.10 2.47
C LEU A 124 1.77 -22.24 2.05
N PRO A 125 1.46 -23.49 2.41
CA PRO A 125 2.20 -24.65 1.91
C PRO A 125 2.11 -24.76 0.38
N HIS A 126 3.18 -25.24 -0.27
CA HIS A 126 3.23 -25.44 -1.74
C HIS A 126 1.99 -26.12 -2.32
N ARG A 127 1.50 -27.17 -1.64
CA ARG A 127 0.33 -27.96 -2.06
C ARG A 127 -0.97 -27.18 -2.13
N GLU A 128 -1.11 -26.06 -1.42
CA GLU A 128 -2.33 -25.25 -1.43
C GLU A 128 -2.34 -24.24 -2.59
N ILE A 129 -1.18 -24.02 -3.21
CA ILE A 129 -1.02 -23.07 -4.32
C ILE A 129 -1.35 -23.78 -5.63
N ALA A 130 -2.39 -23.30 -6.31
CA ALA A 130 -2.82 -23.79 -7.61
C ALA A 130 -1.95 -23.19 -8.71
N TRP A 131 -1.75 -21.87 -8.65
CA TRP A 131 -0.99 -21.11 -9.63
C TRP A 131 -0.59 -19.74 -9.08
N ILE A 132 0.35 -19.10 -9.76
CA ILE A 132 0.72 -17.68 -9.59
C ILE A 132 0.62 -16.95 -10.94
N ARG A 133 0.29 -15.65 -10.94
CA ARG A 133 0.37 -14.81 -12.14
C ARG A 133 0.60 -13.35 -11.82
N ALA A 134 1.09 -12.59 -12.79
CA ALA A 134 1.04 -11.15 -12.74
C ALA A 134 -0.33 -10.64 -13.21
N SER A 135 -0.85 -9.65 -12.50
CA SER A 135 -2.07 -8.94 -12.87
C SER A 135 -1.80 -7.44 -12.89
N GLN A 136 -2.37 -6.74 -13.86
CA GLN A 136 -2.32 -5.30 -13.95
C GLN A 136 -3.72 -4.73 -14.07
N ARG A 137 -4.02 -3.73 -13.26
CA ARG A 137 -5.24 -2.94 -13.35
C ARG A 137 -4.91 -1.51 -13.74
N THR A 138 -5.51 -1.06 -14.83
CA THR A 138 -5.49 0.34 -15.24
C THR A 138 -6.87 0.93 -15.02
N GLN A 139 -6.95 2.07 -14.34
CA GLN A 139 -8.20 2.76 -14.05
C GLN A 139 -8.01 4.25 -14.33
N SER A 140 -8.92 4.83 -15.10
CA SER A 140 -9.01 6.29 -15.20
C SER A 140 -9.89 6.80 -14.05
N ARG A 141 -9.27 7.55 -13.15
CA ARG A 141 -9.97 8.34 -12.14
C ARG A 141 -10.23 9.69 -12.78
N ASN A 142 -11.49 9.94 -13.11
CA ASN A 142 -11.95 11.25 -13.53
C ASN A 142 -12.88 11.74 -12.41
N LEU A 143 -12.34 12.55 -11.52
CA LEU A 143 -13.14 13.35 -10.59
C LEU A 143 -13.13 14.79 -11.11
N PRO A 144 -14.12 15.63 -10.75
CA PRO A 144 -14.22 17.01 -11.24
C PRO A 144 -12.94 17.84 -11.14
N ASP A 145 -12.07 17.53 -10.17
CA ASP A 145 -10.79 18.22 -9.91
C ASP A 145 -9.54 17.35 -10.13
N ASP A 146 -9.68 16.09 -10.57
CA ASP A 146 -8.58 15.12 -10.64
C ASP A 146 -8.79 14.10 -11.76
N THR A 147 -8.12 14.31 -12.89
CA THR A 147 -8.01 13.33 -13.98
C THR A 147 -6.65 12.63 -13.87
N THR A 148 -6.64 11.43 -13.30
CA THR A 148 -5.43 10.64 -13.12
C THR A 148 -5.66 9.19 -13.56
N THR A 149 -4.79 8.70 -14.45
CA THR A 149 -4.73 7.27 -14.75
C THR A 149 -3.94 6.54 -13.68
N LEU A 150 -4.62 5.70 -12.90
CA LEU A 150 -4.01 4.84 -11.89
C LEU A 150 -3.65 3.50 -12.51
N ARG A 151 -2.36 3.15 -12.44
CA ARG A 151 -1.86 1.83 -12.81
C ARG A 151 -1.40 1.10 -11.56
N ARG A 152 -2.03 -0.04 -11.28
CA ARG A 152 -1.64 -0.93 -10.19
C ARG A 152 -1.26 -2.29 -10.74
N ARG A 153 -0.28 -2.92 -10.10
CA ARG A 153 0.18 -4.26 -10.44
C ARG A 153 0.10 -5.14 -9.22
N TYR A 154 -0.38 -6.35 -9.40
CA TYR A 154 -0.59 -7.34 -8.35
C TYR A 154 0.14 -8.63 -8.71
N LEU A 155 0.68 -9.28 -7.70
CA LEU A 155 0.99 -10.70 -7.76
C LEU A 155 -0.27 -11.44 -7.26
N GLU A 156 -0.85 -12.26 -8.11
CA GLU A 156 -2.03 -13.05 -7.76
C GLU A 156 -1.64 -14.50 -7.52
N ILE A 157 -2.14 -15.06 -6.41
CA ILE A 157 -1.91 -16.44 -6.00
C ILE A 157 -3.27 -17.12 -5.95
N GLY A 158 -3.49 -18.08 -6.85
CA GLY A 158 -4.69 -18.90 -6.86
C GLY A 158 -4.55 -20.07 -5.89
N LEU A 159 -5.54 -20.25 -5.01
CA LEU A 159 -5.59 -21.36 -4.06
C LEU A 159 -6.32 -22.57 -4.66
N ARG A 160 -5.89 -23.79 -4.29
CA ARG A 160 -6.53 -25.04 -4.73
C ARG A 160 -7.83 -25.33 -3.99
N LYS A 161 -7.91 -24.93 -2.72
CA LYS A 161 -9.08 -25.14 -1.85
C LYS A 161 -9.89 -23.86 -1.70
N ASP A 162 -11.12 -24.07 -1.28
CA ASP A 162 -12.17 -23.05 -1.32
C ASP A 162 -12.36 -22.38 0.05
N ASP A 163 -11.83 -23.00 1.10
CA ASP A 163 -11.95 -22.53 2.47
C ASP A 163 -10.92 -21.42 2.74
N VAL A 164 -11.37 -20.18 2.55
CA VAL A 164 -10.60 -18.95 2.77
C VAL A 164 -11.23 -18.05 3.84
N SER A 165 -12.30 -18.50 4.50
CA SER A 165 -13.07 -17.68 5.46
C SER A 165 -12.24 -17.24 6.66
N GLU A 166 -11.30 -18.09 7.11
CA GLU A 166 -10.37 -17.72 8.20
C GLU A 166 -9.43 -16.59 7.76
N LEU A 167 -8.93 -16.63 6.52
CA LEU A 167 -8.09 -15.57 5.96
C LEU A 167 -8.88 -14.26 5.78
N GLU A 168 -10.12 -14.35 5.28
CA GLU A 168 -11.00 -13.20 5.14
C GLU A 168 -11.22 -12.51 6.49
N GLY A 169 -11.58 -13.28 7.53
CA GLY A 169 -11.77 -12.76 8.88
C GLY A 169 -10.51 -12.10 9.45
N LYS A 170 -9.32 -12.69 9.26
CA LYS A 170 -8.05 -12.10 9.70
C LYS A 170 -7.72 -10.79 8.97
N LEU A 171 -8.01 -10.71 7.66
CA LEU A 171 -7.84 -9.47 6.90
C LEU A 171 -8.83 -8.39 7.34
N ASP A 172 -10.07 -8.76 7.67
CA ASP A 172 -11.06 -7.83 8.24
C ASP A 172 -10.68 -7.33 9.63
N GLU A 173 -10.20 -8.20 10.52
CA GLU A 173 -9.70 -7.83 11.84
C GLU A 173 -8.52 -6.84 11.77
N GLU A 174 -7.63 -7.04 10.80
CA GLU A 174 -6.51 -6.14 10.55
C GLU A 174 -6.98 -4.81 9.96
N ARG A 175 -7.98 -4.82 9.06
CA ARG A 175 -8.60 -3.59 8.53
C ARG A 175 -9.34 -2.79 9.59
N ALA A 176 -10.04 -3.49 10.48
CA ALA A 176 -10.77 -2.92 11.60
C ALA A 176 -9.84 -2.38 12.69
N ALA A 177 -8.56 -2.79 12.69
CA ALA A 177 -7.57 -2.26 13.61
C ALA A 177 -7.33 -0.76 13.35
N THR A 178 -7.99 0.09 14.14
CA THR A 178 -7.86 1.53 13.99
C THR A 178 -6.56 2.01 14.62
N ALA A 179 -5.87 2.93 13.94
CA ALA A 179 -4.88 3.76 14.58
C ALA A 179 -5.56 4.60 15.69
N SER A 180 -4.88 4.83 16.80
CA SER A 180 -5.36 5.75 17.86
C SER A 180 -5.52 7.21 17.40
N ALA A 181 -5.11 7.54 16.16
CA ALA A 181 -5.26 8.85 15.56
C ALA A 181 -5.98 8.76 14.20
N PRO A 182 -7.08 9.51 13.99
CA PRO A 182 -7.91 9.44 12.78
C PRO A 182 -7.23 9.98 11.50
N SER A 183 -6.04 10.57 11.59
CA SER A 183 -5.30 11.15 10.46
C SER A 183 -4.23 10.24 9.86
N ARG A 184 -4.03 9.02 10.40
CA ARG A 184 -2.98 8.12 9.93
C ARG A 184 -3.51 7.24 8.79
N PHE A 185 -2.79 7.27 7.68
CA PHE A 185 -3.05 6.39 6.55
C PHE A 185 -2.67 4.95 6.90
N ASN A 186 -3.60 4.02 6.69
CA ASN A 186 -3.37 2.59 6.81
C ASN A 186 -3.25 1.98 5.41
N HIS A 187 -2.25 1.12 5.22
CA HIS A 187 -1.97 0.47 3.95
C HIS A 187 -2.18 -1.04 4.07
N TYR A 188 -3.12 -1.59 3.30
CA TYR A 188 -3.45 -3.02 3.29
C TYR A 188 -3.07 -3.63 1.93
N PRO A 189 -1.83 -4.14 1.79
CA PRO A 189 -1.29 -4.61 0.51
C PRO A 189 -1.87 -5.95 0.04
N VAL A 190 -2.60 -6.68 0.89
CA VAL A 190 -3.15 -8.01 0.56
C VAL A 190 -4.66 -7.95 0.53
N LEU A 191 -5.22 -8.39 -0.60
CA LEU A 191 -6.65 -8.45 -0.87
C LEU A 191 -7.04 -9.90 -1.18
N LEU A 192 -8.29 -10.26 -0.89
CA LEU A 192 -8.87 -11.55 -1.23
C LEU A 192 -10.00 -11.35 -2.24
N ALA A 193 -9.96 -12.08 -3.35
CA ALA A 193 -10.99 -12.07 -4.38
C ALA A 193 -11.40 -13.52 -4.69
N GLY A 194 -12.41 -14.02 -3.97
CA GLY A 194 -12.74 -15.44 -3.98
C GLY A 194 -11.56 -16.28 -3.51
N ARG A 195 -11.02 -17.15 -4.38
CA ARG A 195 -9.88 -18.04 -4.06
C ARG A 195 -8.53 -17.46 -4.47
N VAL A 196 -8.49 -16.18 -4.81
CA VAL A 196 -7.27 -15.51 -5.28
C VAL A 196 -6.82 -14.51 -4.24
N ILE A 197 -5.61 -14.74 -3.71
CA ILE A 197 -4.91 -13.76 -2.89
C ILE A 197 -4.21 -12.80 -3.84
N ARG A 198 -4.52 -11.51 -3.74
CA ARG A 198 -3.88 -10.45 -4.51
C ARG A 198 -2.95 -9.66 -3.62
N ILE A 199 -1.68 -9.63 -3.98
CA ILE A 199 -0.66 -8.86 -3.29
C ILE A 199 -0.32 -7.65 -4.15
N GLU A 200 -0.55 -6.44 -3.64
CA GLU A 200 -0.16 -5.20 -4.31
C GLU A 200 1.36 -5.14 -4.46
N TRP A 201 1.83 -5.20 -5.70
CA TRP A 201 3.25 -5.23 -6.03
C TRP A 201 3.77 -3.86 -6.44
N HIS A 202 2.92 -3.05 -7.08
CA HIS A 202 3.25 -1.70 -7.47
C HIS A 202 2.00 -0.84 -7.55
N SER A 203 2.02 0.29 -6.86
CA SER A 203 1.04 1.36 -6.95
C SER A 203 1.75 2.72 -6.99
N PRO A 204 1.02 3.84 -7.14
CA PRO A 204 1.63 5.16 -7.04
C PRO A 204 2.32 5.45 -5.70
N ARG A 205 1.97 4.71 -4.62
CA ARG A 205 2.48 4.94 -3.27
C ARG A 205 3.55 3.96 -2.84
N THR A 206 3.45 2.71 -3.29
CA THR A 206 4.33 1.61 -2.85
C THR A 206 4.80 0.79 -4.04
N ALA A 207 5.99 0.19 -3.91
CA ALA A 207 6.53 -0.67 -4.95
C ALA A 207 7.41 -1.73 -4.31
N VAL A 208 7.24 -2.98 -4.71
CA VAL A 208 8.00 -4.13 -4.20
C VAL A 208 9.18 -4.43 -5.13
N THR A 209 10.27 -4.90 -4.54
CA THR A 209 11.49 -5.36 -5.21
C THR A 209 11.73 -6.83 -4.89
N PRO A 210 12.15 -7.64 -5.89
CA PRO A 210 12.26 -7.31 -7.32
C PRO A 210 10.94 -6.91 -7.99
N GLY A 211 11.01 -6.29 -9.17
CA GLY A 211 9.81 -5.92 -9.94
C GLY A 211 8.97 -7.16 -10.31
N LEU A 212 7.67 -6.97 -10.53
CA LEU A 212 6.68 -8.05 -10.62
C LEU A 212 7.07 -9.17 -11.60
N GLN A 213 7.53 -8.83 -12.81
CA GLN A 213 7.92 -9.82 -13.82
C GLN A 213 9.07 -10.70 -13.34
N ARG A 214 10.08 -10.09 -12.70
CA ARG A 214 11.22 -10.83 -12.15
C ARG A 214 10.80 -11.66 -10.94
N ALA A 215 9.92 -11.12 -10.08
CA ALA A 215 9.38 -11.86 -8.95
C ALA A 215 8.61 -13.11 -9.40
N GLN A 216 7.72 -12.96 -10.37
CA GLN A 216 7.00 -14.07 -10.98
C GLN A 216 7.95 -15.10 -11.59
N ALA A 217 8.98 -14.66 -12.34
CA ALA A 217 9.96 -15.59 -12.91
C ALA A 217 10.71 -16.40 -11.85
N MET A 218 11.03 -15.79 -10.70
CA MET A 218 11.68 -16.49 -9.59
C MET A 218 10.72 -17.48 -8.91
N LEU A 219 9.47 -17.09 -8.72
CA LEU A 219 8.45 -17.96 -8.11
C LEU A 219 8.01 -19.09 -9.07
N ALA A 220 8.01 -18.86 -10.37
CA ALA A 220 7.63 -19.85 -11.39
C ALA A 220 8.56 -21.08 -11.41
N LEU A 221 9.72 -21.01 -10.75
CA LEU A 221 10.59 -22.18 -10.53
C LEU A 221 9.93 -23.23 -9.62
N ASN A 222 9.09 -22.79 -8.67
CA ASN A 222 8.52 -23.65 -7.64
C ASN A 222 6.98 -23.74 -7.72
N TYR A 223 6.33 -22.86 -8.50
CA TYR A 223 4.87 -22.81 -8.61
C TYR A 223 4.40 -22.82 -10.07
N PRO A 224 3.25 -23.45 -10.36
CA PRO A 224 2.63 -23.34 -11.67
C PRO A 224 2.31 -21.88 -12.02
N ALA A 225 2.72 -21.43 -13.20
CA ALA A 225 2.35 -20.12 -13.70
C ALA A 225 1.00 -20.18 -14.43
N ALA A 226 0.11 -19.24 -14.12
CA ALA A 226 -1.07 -18.95 -14.93
C ALA A 226 -0.79 -17.77 -15.87
N PRO A 227 -1.55 -17.61 -16.96
CA PRO A 227 -1.39 -16.48 -17.87
C PRO A 227 -1.59 -15.14 -17.15
N ASP A 228 -0.75 -14.17 -17.48
CA ASP A 228 -0.88 -12.82 -16.98
C ASP A 228 -2.17 -12.16 -17.47
N VAL A 229 -2.72 -11.27 -16.65
CA VAL A 229 -3.95 -10.54 -16.96
C VAL A 229 -3.71 -9.05 -16.91
N ALA A 230 -4.19 -8.34 -17.92
CA ALA A 230 -4.29 -6.89 -17.93
C ALA A 230 -5.76 -6.50 -18.03
N GLU A 231 -6.26 -5.85 -16.99
CA GLU A 231 -7.65 -5.40 -16.88
C GLU A 231 -7.68 -3.87 -16.97
N VAL A 232 -8.47 -3.35 -17.91
CA VAL A 232 -8.80 -1.93 -17.98
C VAL A 232 -10.16 -1.77 -17.32
N LEU A 233 -10.17 -1.19 -16.14
CA LEU A 233 -11.41 -0.94 -15.40
C LEU A 233 -12.14 0.25 -16.03
N ALA A 234 -13.47 0.17 -16.04
CA ALA A 234 -14.31 1.31 -16.40
C ALA A 234 -13.90 2.54 -15.58
N SER A 235 -13.91 3.70 -16.23
CA SER A 235 -13.60 4.97 -15.57
C SER A 235 -14.63 5.24 -14.49
N ASP A 236 -14.21 5.97 -13.45
CA ASP A 236 -15.09 6.27 -12.33
C ASP A 236 -16.35 7.02 -12.79
N GLU A 237 -16.25 7.94 -13.76
CA GLU A 237 -17.39 8.68 -14.35
C GLU A 237 -18.39 7.80 -15.11
N THR A 238 -17.91 6.72 -15.73
CA THR A 238 -18.75 5.87 -16.60
C THR A 238 -19.55 4.81 -15.83
N LEU A 239 -19.32 4.69 -14.52
CA LEU A 239 -20.09 3.77 -13.67
C LEU A 239 -21.47 4.38 -13.38
N THR A 240 -22.51 3.83 -13.99
CA THR A 240 -23.89 4.27 -13.79
C THR A 240 -24.69 3.34 -12.88
N ASP A 241 -24.26 2.09 -12.72
CA ASP A 241 -24.90 1.11 -11.84
C ASP A 241 -24.51 1.34 -10.38
N VAL A 242 -25.51 1.45 -9.51
CA VAL A 242 -25.32 1.68 -8.07
C VAL A 242 -24.51 0.54 -7.46
N ALA A 243 -24.78 -0.73 -7.82
CA ALA A 243 -24.04 -1.84 -7.26
C ALA A 243 -22.55 -1.80 -7.66
N ALA A 244 -22.25 -1.45 -8.91
CA ALA A 244 -20.88 -1.23 -9.37
C ALA A 244 -20.19 -0.04 -8.69
N GLN A 245 -20.92 1.07 -8.45
CA GLN A 245 -20.42 2.23 -7.71
C GLN A 245 -20.10 1.88 -6.26
N GLU A 246 -20.98 1.16 -5.55
CA GLU A 246 -20.72 0.70 -4.19
C GLU A 246 -19.55 -0.29 -4.14
N ALA A 247 -19.48 -1.23 -5.08
CA ALA A 247 -18.36 -2.17 -5.19
C ALA A 247 -17.02 -1.43 -5.38
N ARG A 248 -17.03 -0.33 -6.14
CA ARG A 248 -15.86 0.53 -6.29
C ARG A 248 -15.45 1.19 -4.98
N ILE A 249 -16.41 1.74 -4.24
CA ILE A 249 -16.15 2.35 -2.92
C ILE A 249 -15.58 1.30 -1.97
N ARG A 250 -16.15 0.09 -1.93
CA ARG A 250 -15.64 -1.02 -1.12
C ARG A 250 -14.21 -1.44 -1.51
N GLU A 251 -13.86 -1.43 -2.79
CA GLU A 251 -12.49 -1.73 -3.24
C GLU A 251 -11.46 -0.72 -2.69
N TYR A 252 -11.78 0.57 -2.69
CA TYR A 252 -10.92 1.60 -2.10
C TYR A 252 -10.82 1.48 -0.57
N LEU A 253 -11.92 1.12 0.10
CA LEU A 253 -11.91 0.86 1.55
C LEU A 253 -11.08 -0.36 1.91
N ALA A 254 -11.19 -1.45 1.14
CA ALA A 254 -10.38 -2.66 1.34
C ALA A 254 -8.87 -2.38 1.25
N GLN A 255 -8.47 -1.32 0.52
CA GLN A 255 -7.09 -0.87 0.37
C GLN A 255 -6.66 0.18 1.41
N GLY A 256 -7.60 0.67 2.24
CA GLY A 256 -7.37 1.73 3.23
C GLY A 256 -7.40 3.15 2.66
N ASP A 257 -7.90 3.37 1.45
CA ASP A 257 -8.01 4.69 0.81
C ASP A 257 -9.35 5.37 1.09
N THR A 258 -9.65 5.57 2.38
CA THR A 258 -10.93 6.14 2.86
C THR A 258 -11.22 7.52 2.29
N ILE A 259 -10.19 8.35 2.05
CA ILE A 259 -10.35 9.68 1.46
C ILE A 259 -10.93 9.57 0.04
N THR A 260 -10.37 8.69 -0.79
CA THR A 260 -10.91 8.45 -2.14
C THR A 260 -12.32 7.86 -2.05
N ALA A 261 -12.55 6.90 -1.16
CA ALA A 261 -13.87 6.30 -0.97
C ALA A 261 -14.94 7.36 -0.65
N VAL A 262 -14.64 8.31 0.25
CA VAL A 262 -15.53 9.44 0.57
C VAL A 262 -15.72 10.36 -0.63
N LYS A 263 -14.64 10.69 -1.37
CA LYS A 263 -14.76 11.50 -2.60
C LYS A 263 -15.67 10.84 -3.63
N LEU A 264 -15.58 9.53 -3.81
CA LEU A 264 -16.45 8.77 -4.73
C LEU A 264 -17.89 8.72 -4.24
N ALA A 265 -18.14 8.53 -2.94
CA ALA A 265 -19.49 8.57 -2.39
C ALA A 265 -20.16 9.94 -2.64
N ARG A 266 -19.41 11.05 -2.51
CA ARG A 266 -19.90 12.39 -2.87
C ARG A 266 -20.21 12.51 -4.35
N HIS A 267 -19.33 11.98 -5.20
CA HIS A 267 -19.47 12.07 -6.65
C HIS A 267 -20.64 11.23 -7.18
N TYR A 268 -20.76 9.97 -6.75
CA TYR A 268 -21.80 9.04 -7.22
C TYR A 268 -23.19 9.34 -6.68
N PHE A 269 -23.29 9.74 -5.41
CA PHE A 269 -24.59 9.88 -4.74
C PHE A 269 -24.96 11.34 -4.44
N GLY A 270 -24.12 12.31 -4.82
CA GLY A 270 -24.37 13.73 -4.56
C GLY A 270 -24.33 14.09 -3.07
N TYR A 271 -23.77 13.23 -2.22
CA TYR A 271 -23.69 13.47 -0.78
C TYR A 271 -22.79 14.68 -0.45
N ASP A 272 -23.15 15.39 0.62
CA ASP A 272 -22.23 16.30 1.28
C ASP A 272 -21.12 15.52 2.02
N LEU A 273 -20.13 16.23 2.56
CA LEU A 273 -18.99 15.59 3.21
C LEU A 273 -19.40 14.72 4.41
N THR A 274 -20.36 15.17 5.21
CA THR A 274 -20.82 14.49 6.42
C THR A 274 -21.58 13.22 6.06
N ALA A 275 -22.52 13.32 5.12
CA ALA A 275 -23.32 12.20 4.64
C ALA A 275 -22.44 11.16 3.93
N ALA A 276 -21.47 11.59 3.12
CA ALA A 276 -20.53 10.70 2.45
C ALA A 276 -19.64 9.94 3.45
N LYS A 277 -19.15 10.63 4.50
CA LYS A 277 -18.38 10.00 5.56
C LYS A 277 -19.22 8.95 6.31
N ALA A 278 -20.43 9.31 6.73
CA ALA A 278 -21.34 8.39 7.42
C ALA A 278 -21.72 7.18 6.54
N TYR A 279 -21.89 7.40 5.23
CA TYR A 279 -22.16 6.31 4.29
C TYR A 279 -20.98 5.34 4.18
N VAL A 280 -19.76 5.86 4.04
CA VAL A 280 -18.53 5.06 4.01
C VAL A 280 -18.31 4.30 5.32
N GLU A 281 -18.54 4.93 6.47
CA GLU A 281 -18.44 4.28 7.79
C GLU A 281 -19.43 3.11 7.91
N ARG A 282 -20.67 3.26 7.42
CA ARG A 282 -21.64 2.16 7.36
C ARG A 282 -21.18 1.02 6.45
N LEU A 283 -20.57 1.33 5.31
CA LEU A 283 -20.02 0.31 4.39
C LEU A 283 -18.85 -0.47 4.99
N GLU A 284 -18.03 0.17 5.84
CA GLU A 284 -16.98 -0.51 6.62
C GLU A 284 -17.53 -1.30 7.81
N GLY A 285 -18.83 -1.20 8.12
CA GLY A 285 -19.42 -1.80 9.33
C GLY A 285 -19.05 -1.07 10.62
N ARG A 286 -18.63 0.20 10.54
CA ARG A 286 -18.23 1.05 11.68
C ARG A 286 -19.38 1.90 12.24
N GLY A 287 -20.61 1.38 12.19
CA GLY A 287 -21.83 2.05 12.66
C GLY A 287 -22.17 1.76 14.11
#